data_AF-A0A7C2NV45-F1
#
_entry.id   AF-A0A7C2NV45-F1
#
_cell.length_a   1.000
_cell.length_b   1.000
_cell.length_c   1.000
_cell.angle_alpha   90.00
_cell.angle_beta   90.00
_cell.angle_gamma   90.00
#
_symmetry.space_group_name_H-M   'P 1'
#
loop_
_entity.id
_entity.type
_entity.pdbx_description
1 polymer ?
#
loop_
_entity_poly.entity_id
_entity_poly.type
_entity_poly.pdbx_seq_one_letter_code
_entity_poly.pdbx_strand_id
1 'polypeptide(L)'
;MSRVVRPLIAAFGAQCFLVSGAGAQLGLYTLPKDDFIWNWGDRDLEKRRFGVADIEVSGSESQFNCDLTARMRPSTSLSPSEIREIEHNLRTRLDFIYAASEAMNYLEYQRALDWATLDCKKHDPEPASAEERAERESAAREKMLRELERRRQRQRND
;
A
#
# COMPACT_ATOMS: atom_id res chain seq x y z
N MET A 1 51.97 -24.48 47.75
CA MET A 1 51.90 -24.16 46.31
C MET A 1 50.56 -23.49 46.04
N SER A 2 50.60 -22.20 45.75
CA SER A 2 49.46 -21.35 45.41
C SER A 2 49.01 -21.57 43.96
N ARG A 3 47.70 -21.42 43.69
CA ARG A 3 47.09 -20.61 42.60
C ARG A 3 45.56 -20.80 42.65
N VAL A 4 44.83 -19.84 43.18
CA VAL A 4 44.26 -18.64 42.51
C VAL A 4 42.90 -18.96 41.86
N VAL A 5 41.85 -18.60 42.60
CA VAL A 5 40.47 -18.36 42.14
C VAL A 5 40.44 -17.01 41.40
N ARG A 6 39.72 -16.90 40.27
CA ARG A 6 39.20 -15.64 39.68
C ARG A 6 38.23 -15.91 38.51
N PRO A 7 37.38 -14.94 38.11
CA PRO A 7 35.92 -15.07 38.24
C PRO A 7 35.13 -14.88 36.93
N LEU A 8 33.81 -15.11 37.07
CA LEU A 8 32.68 -14.66 36.25
C LEU A 8 32.92 -13.44 35.34
N ILE A 9 32.56 -13.59 34.07
CA ILE A 9 32.12 -12.48 33.22
C ILE A 9 30.71 -12.83 32.75
N ALA A 10 29.71 -12.16 33.32
CA ALA A 10 28.35 -12.12 32.82
C ALA A 10 28.30 -11.14 31.65
N ALA A 11 28.11 -11.65 30.43
CA ALA A 11 27.83 -10.82 29.27
C ALA A 11 26.33 -10.53 29.23
N PHE A 12 25.94 -9.34 29.68
CA PHE A 12 24.67 -8.72 29.34
C PHE A 12 24.68 -8.37 27.85
N GLY A 13 24.25 -9.31 27.01
CA GLY A 13 23.94 -9.07 25.61
C GLY A 13 22.55 -8.45 25.51
N ALA A 14 22.49 -7.12 25.42
CA ALA A 14 21.31 -6.39 25.02
C ALA A 14 20.88 -6.87 23.63
N GLN A 15 19.83 -7.69 23.56
CA GLN A 15 19.15 -7.97 22.30
C GLN A 15 18.35 -6.72 21.95
N CYS A 16 18.94 -5.89 21.10
CA CYS A 16 18.25 -4.84 20.38
C CYS A 16 17.00 -5.41 19.73
N PHE A 17 15.86 -4.77 20.01
CA PHE A 17 14.61 -4.95 19.32
C PHE A 17 14.86 -4.82 17.81
N LEU A 18 14.84 -5.94 17.10
CA LEU A 18 14.60 -5.94 15.67
C LEU A 18 13.14 -5.55 15.48
N VAL A 19 12.91 -4.24 15.31
CA VAL A 19 11.72 -3.72 14.65
C VAL A 19 11.70 -4.36 13.26
N SER A 20 11.04 -5.50 13.17
CA SER A 20 10.67 -6.08 11.90
C SER A 20 9.73 -5.07 11.27
N GLY A 21 10.19 -4.38 10.23
CA GLY A 21 9.31 -3.60 9.38
C GLY A 21 8.17 -4.52 8.97
N ALA A 22 6.96 -4.21 9.44
CA ALA A 22 5.76 -4.92 9.10
C ALA A 22 5.52 -4.71 7.60
N GLY A 23 6.11 -5.58 6.77
CA GLY A 23 5.58 -5.83 5.44
C GLY A 23 4.18 -6.39 5.67
N ALA A 24 3.16 -5.62 5.33
CA ALA A 24 1.79 -6.12 5.26
C ALA A 24 1.78 -7.24 4.22
N GLN A 25 1.98 -8.49 4.66
CA GLN A 25 1.82 -9.67 3.84
C GLN A 25 0.32 -9.93 3.72
N LEU A 26 -0.31 -9.16 2.83
CA LEU A 26 -1.66 -9.47 2.33
C LEU A 26 -1.55 -10.70 1.40
N GLY A 27 -1.38 -11.86 2.03
CA GLY A 27 -1.90 -13.16 1.60
C GLY A 27 -1.37 -13.87 0.35
N LEU A 28 -1.08 -13.21 -0.78
CA LEU A 28 -0.94 -13.93 -2.06
C LEU A 28 0.13 -13.40 -3.05
N TYR A 29 0.63 -12.17 -2.88
CA TYR A 29 1.70 -11.63 -3.73
C TYR A 29 2.56 -10.63 -2.94
N THR A 30 3.85 -10.56 -3.27
CA THR A 30 4.78 -9.63 -2.64
C THR A 30 4.89 -8.36 -3.47
N LEU A 31 4.28 -7.27 -3.00
CA LEU A 31 4.46 -5.95 -3.60
C LEU A 31 5.91 -5.46 -3.46
N PRO A 32 6.43 -4.68 -4.44
CA PRO A 32 7.69 -3.96 -4.30
C PRO A 32 7.71 -3.06 -3.06
N LYS A 33 8.91 -2.77 -2.54
CA LYS A 33 9.10 -1.91 -1.36
C LYS A 33 9.09 -0.41 -1.69
N ASP A 34 9.39 -0.10 -2.94
CA ASP A 34 9.57 1.24 -3.51
C ASP A 34 8.60 1.43 -4.68
N ASP A 35 8.57 2.64 -5.23
CA ASP A 35 7.80 2.97 -6.43
C ASP A 35 8.08 1.98 -7.56
N PHE A 36 7.03 1.65 -8.32
CA PHE A 36 7.17 0.72 -9.43
C PHE A 36 6.21 1.06 -10.56
N ILE A 37 6.61 0.66 -11.76
CA ILE A 37 5.80 0.80 -12.96
C ILE A 37 5.70 -0.58 -13.60
N TRP A 38 4.47 -1.04 -13.81
CA TRP A 38 4.20 -2.24 -14.59
C TRP A 38 3.65 -1.83 -15.95
N ASN A 39 4.23 -2.36 -17.03
CA ASN A 39 3.70 -2.15 -18.37
C ASN A 39 3.27 -3.47 -19.02
N TRP A 40 2.22 -3.41 -19.84
CA TRP A 40 1.73 -4.49 -20.69
C TRP A 40 1.66 -4.03 -22.15
N GLY A 41 1.66 -4.98 -23.09
CA GLY A 41 1.58 -4.71 -24.53
C GLY A 41 2.92 -4.73 -25.25
N ASP A 42 2.95 -4.18 -26.47
CA ASP A 42 4.10 -4.30 -27.36
C ASP A 42 5.35 -3.58 -26.79
N ARG A 43 6.51 -4.23 -26.91
CA ARG A 43 7.81 -3.81 -26.34
C ARG A 43 8.33 -2.43 -26.74
N ASP A 44 7.72 -1.78 -27.73
CA ASP A 44 8.04 -0.41 -28.19
C ASP A 44 7.14 0.65 -27.52
N LEU A 45 6.86 0.50 -26.23
CA LEU A 45 6.00 1.43 -25.46
C LEU A 45 6.44 2.88 -25.58
N GLU A 46 7.75 3.15 -25.57
CA GLU A 46 8.29 4.52 -25.72
C GLU A 46 7.92 5.17 -27.06
N LYS A 47 7.76 4.37 -28.12
CA LYS A 47 7.40 4.85 -29.46
C LYS A 47 5.91 4.72 -29.78
N ARG A 48 5.12 4.05 -28.94
CA ARG A 48 3.69 3.76 -29.19
C ARG A 48 2.72 4.26 -28.12
N ARG A 49 3.19 4.92 -27.05
CA ARG A 49 2.35 5.75 -26.16
C ARG A 49 1.72 6.97 -26.88
N PHE A 50 1.63 6.97 -28.21
CA PHE A 50 0.93 7.98 -29.00
C PHE A 50 -0.53 7.61 -29.14
N GLY A 51 -1.37 8.18 -28.28
CA GLY A 51 -2.82 8.03 -28.33
C GLY A 51 -3.45 8.43 -27.01
N VAL A 52 -4.73 8.81 -27.06
CA VAL A 52 -5.52 9.01 -25.85
C VAL A 52 -5.78 7.63 -25.22
N ALA A 53 -5.66 7.54 -23.90
CA ALA A 53 -5.99 6.32 -23.17
C ALA A 53 -7.50 6.05 -23.26
N ASP A 54 -7.88 4.80 -23.44
CA ASP A 54 -9.28 4.38 -23.42
C ASP A 54 -9.75 4.06 -21.99
N ILE A 55 -8.82 3.61 -21.14
CA ILE A 55 -9.01 3.35 -19.72
C ILE A 55 -8.10 4.31 -18.94
N GLU A 56 -8.70 5.07 -18.03
CA GLU A 56 -7.97 5.90 -17.06
C GLU A 56 -8.61 5.76 -15.67
N VAL A 57 -7.91 5.10 -14.76
CA VAL A 57 -8.40 4.85 -13.41
C VAL A 57 -7.27 4.91 -12.40
N SER A 58 -7.53 5.57 -11.29
CA SER A 58 -6.64 5.60 -10.13
C SER A 58 -7.24 4.83 -8.97
N GLY A 59 -6.37 4.29 -8.13
CA GLY A 59 -6.75 3.56 -6.93
C GLY A 59 -5.59 3.50 -5.95
N SER A 60 -5.89 3.07 -4.72
CA SER A 60 -4.88 2.91 -3.69
C SER A 60 -4.94 1.51 -3.09
N GLU A 61 -3.77 0.96 -2.80
CA GLU A 61 -3.62 -0.34 -2.17
C GLU A 61 -2.41 -0.34 -1.24
N SER A 62 -2.62 -0.77 0.02
CA SER A 62 -1.61 -0.77 1.08
C SER A 62 -1.02 0.64 1.32
N GLN A 63 0.13 0.95 0.73
CA GLN A 63 0.84 2.23 0.85
C GLN A 63 1.07 2.89 -0.51
N PHE A 64 0.47 2.37 -1.57
CA PHE A 64 0.67 2.87 -2.93
C PHE A 64 -0.58 3.59 -3.40
N ASN A 65 -0.36 4.74 -4.04
CA ASN A 65 -1.33 5.37 -4.92
C ASN A 65 -0.91 5.04 -6.35
N CYS A 66 -1.81 4.43 -7.11
CA CYS A 66 -1.52 3.92 -8.42
C CYS A 66 -2.45 4.52 -9.47
N ASP A 67 -1.87 4.87 -10.61
CA ASP A 67 -2.59 5.33 -11.80
C ASP A 67 -2.44 4.28 -12.90
N LEU A 68 -3.57 3.73 -13.35
CA LEU A 68 -3.65 2.83 -14.48
C LEU A 68 -4.12 3.60 -15.71
N THR A 69 -3.31 3.55 -16.75
CA THR A 69 -3.66 4.02 -18.10
C THR A 69 -3.55 2.86 -19.07
N ALA A 70 -4.58 2.65 -19.89
CA ALA A 70 -4.52 1.63 -20.92
C ALA A 70 -5.21 2.07 -22.20
N ARG A 71 -4.71 1.57 -23.31
CA ARG A 71 -5.27 1.76 -24.64
C ARG A 71 -5.58 0.42 -25.27
N MET A 72 -6.77 0.30 -25.81
CA MET A 72 -7.22 -0.87 -26.53
C MET A 72 -6.71 -0.85 -27.97
N ARG A 73 -6.47 -2.03 -28.53
CA ARG A 73 -6.21 -2.14 -29.97
C ARG A 73 -7.48 -1.79 -30.72
N PRO A 74 -7.40 -1.10 -31.88
CA PRO A 74 -8.56 -0.86 -32.73
C PRO A 74 -9.28 -2.13 -33.19
N SER A 75 -8.58 -3.28 -33.17
CA SER A 75 -9.13 -4.59 -33.52
C SER A 75 -9.84 -5.32 -32.38
N THR A 76 -9.93 -4.72 -31.18
CA THR A 76 -10.63 -5.33 -30.05
C THR A 76 -12.13 -5.47 -30.35
N SER A 77 -12.77 -6.51 -29.82
CA SER A 77 -14.22 -6.66 -29.86
C SER A 77 -14.94 -5.94 -28.71
N LEU A 78 -14.19 -5.32 -27.79
CA LEU A 78 -14.75 -4.63 -26.64
C LEU A 78 -15.47 -3.34 -27.05
N SER A 79 -16.72 -3.23 -26.61
CA SER A 79 -17.54 -2.03 -26.71
C SER A 79 -17.10 -0.96 -25.70
N PRO A 80 -17.39 0.32 -25.96
CA PRO A 80 -17.14 1.39 -24.99
C PRO A 80 -17.81 1.16 -23.63
N SER A 81 -18.98 0.52 -23.59
CA SER A 81 -19.66 0.17 -22.33
C SER A 81 -18.88 -0.85 -21.50
N GLU A 82 -18.31 -1.88 -22.14
CA GLU A 82 -17.48 -2.88 -21.45
C GLU A 82 -16.19 -2.25 -20.91
N ILE A 83 -15.59 -1.32 -21.66
CA ILE A 83 -14.42 -0.56 -21.19
C ILE A 83 -14.75 0.25 -19.94
N ARG A 84 -15.91 0.94 -19.92
CA ARG A 84 -16.36 1.69 -18.73
C ARG A 84 -16.70 0.78 -17.56
N GLU A 85 -17.22 -0.41 -17.82
CA GLU A 85 -17.46 -1.40 -16.77
C GLU A 85 -16.15 -1.86 -16.14
N ILE A 86 -15.10 -2.10 -16.93
CA ILE A 86 -13.75 -2.42 -16.43
C ILE A 86 -13.24 -1.28 -15.53
N GLU A 87 -13.31 -0.02 -15.99
CA GLU A 87 -12.91 1.14 -15.17
C GLU A 87 -13.68 1.22 -13.84
N HIS A 88 -14.99 1.02 -13.88
CA HIS A 88 -15.84 1.08 -12.69
C HIS A 88 -15.49 -0.05 -11.71
N ASN A 89 -15.33 -1.27 -12.22
CA ASN A 89 -14.94 -2.42 -11.41
C ASN A 89 -13.58 -2.19 -10.77
N LEU A 90 -12.58 -1.66 -11.48
CA LEU A 90 -11.27 -1.37 -10.90
C LEU A 90 -11.35 -0.29 -9.82
N ARG A 91 -12.09 0.81 -10.05
CA ARG A 91 -12.19 1.93 -9.11
C ARG A 91 -12.81 1.55 -7.77
N THR A 92 -13.66 0.53 -7.73
CA THR A 92 -14.37 0.11 -6.51
C THR A 92 -13.61 -0.93 -5.68
N ARG A 93 -12.46 -1.41 -6.18
CA ARG A 93 -11.68 -2.47 -5.54
C ARG A 93 -10.66 -1.90 -4.56
N LEU A 94 -10.60 -2.51 -3.37
CA LEU A 94 -9.61 -2.19 -2.33
C LEU A 94 -8.24 -2.84 -2.63
N ASP A 95 -8.25 -3.94 -3.38
CA ASP A 95 -7.09 -4.65 -3.93
C ASP A 95 -6.79 -4.18 -5.36
N PHE A 96 -6.64 -2.86 -5.52
CA PHE A 96 -6.53 -2.20 -6.81
C PHE A 96 -5.37 -2.72 -7.67
N ILE A 97 -4.17 -2.87 -7.11
CA ILE A 97 -2.97 -3.32 -7.84
C ILE A 97 -3.19 -4.75 -8.34
N TYR A 98 -3.73 -5.62 -7.49
CA TYR A 98 -4.02 -7.01 -7.87
C TYR A 98 -5.08 -7.07 -8.97
N ALA A 99 -6.22 -6.39 -8.78
CA ALA A 99 -7.31 -6.37 -9.73
C ALA A 99 -6.90 -5.77 -11.09
N ALA A 100 -6.12 -4.67 -11.07
CA ALA A 100 -5.57 -4.06 -12.27
C ALA A 100 -4.63 -5.04 -13.00
N SER A 101 -3.74 -5.70 -12.26
CA SER A 101 -2.80 -6.66 -12.83
C SER A 101 -3.53 -7.86 -13.47
N GLU A 102 -4.54 -8.41 -12.79
CA GLU A 102 -5.37 -9.50 -13.31
C GLU A 102 -6.11 -9.07 -14.59
N ALA A 103 -6.78 -7.92 -14.55
CA ALA A 103 -7.52 -7.39 -15.69
C ALA A 103 -6.59 -7.12 -16.90
N MET A 104 -5.44 -6.48 -16.69
CA MET A 104 -4.51 -6.17 -17.78
C MET A 104 -3.86 -7.44 -18.34
N ASN A 105 -3.50 -8.41 -17.49
CA ASN A 105 -3.02 -9.72 -17.95
C ASN A 105 -4.07 -10.45 -18.81
N TYR A 106 -5.34 -10.40 -18.40
CA TYR A 106 -6.43 -10.98 -19.19
C TYR A 106 -6.59 -10.29 -20.54
N LEU A 107 -6.61 -8.96 -20.58
CA LEU A 107 -6.74 -8.20 -21.82
C LEU A 107 -5.51 -8.36 -22.74
N GLU A 108 -4.31 -8.47 -22.19
CA GLU A 108 -3.10 -8.79 -22.94
C GLU A 108 -3.17 -10.20 -23.55
N TYR A 109 -3.62 -11.19 -22.77
CA TYR A 109 -3.81 -12.55 -23.25
C TYR A 109 -4.81 -12.62 -24.43
N GLN A 110 -5.89 -11.84 -24.35
CA GLN A 110 -6.86 -11.68 -25.45
C GLN A 110 -6.35 -10.83 -26.62
N ARG A 111 -5.12 -10.30 -26.54
CA ARG A 111 -4.55 -9.33 -27.49
C ARG A 111 -5.43 -8.09 -27.70
N ALA A 112 -6.17 -7.71 -26.66
CA ALA A 112 -7.03 -6.53 -26.67
C ALA A 112 -6.27 -5.23 -26.36
N LEU A 113 -5.11 -5.31 -25.69
CA LEU A 113 -4.29 -4.14 -25.34
C LEU A 113 -3.32 -3.74 -26.46
N ASP A 114 -3.33 -2.46 -26.81
CA ASP A 114 -2.22 -1.84 -27.53
C ASP A 114 -1.06 -1.60 -26.55
N TRP A 115 -1.38 -0.91 -25.45
CA TRP A 115 -0.48 -0.70 -24.32
C TRP A 115 -1.27 -0.50 -23.02
N ALA A 116 -0.65 -0.83 -21.89
CA ALA A 116 -1.13 -0.42 -20.57
C ALA A 116 0.06 -0.10 -19.65
N THR A 117 -0.12 0.87 -18.76
CA THR A 117 0.86 1.28 -17.75
C THR A 117 0.16 1.47 -16.41
N LEU A 118 0.62 0.75 -15.40
CA LEU A 118 0.27 0.95 -14.00
C LEU A 118 1.47 1.62 -13.32
N ASP A 119 1.34 2.90 -12.97
CA ASP A 119 2.36 3.64 -12.22
C ASP A 119 1.93 3.74 -10.75
N CYS A 120 2.69 3.10 -9.86
CA CYS A 120 2.43 3.07 -8.44
C CYS A 120 3.50 3.87 -7.69
N LYS A 121 3.03 4.89 -6.96
CA LYS A 121 3.85 5.72 -6.08
C LYS A 121 3.56 5.40 -4.64
N LYS A 122 4.61 5.13 -3.88
CA LYS A 122 4.49 4.95 -2.44
C LYS A 122 4.10 6.27 -1.81
N HIS A 123 2.97 6.25 -1.13
CA HIS A 123 2.59 7.32 -0.24
C HIS A 123 3.50 7.27 0.99
N ASP A 124 4.42 8.21 1.09
CA ASP A 124 5.14 8.46 2.34
C ASP A 124 4.29 9.44 3.16
N PRO A 125 3.61 9.00 4.23
CA PRO A 125 2.91 9.94 5.09
C PRO A 125 3.97 10.85 5.69
N GLU A 126 3.84 12.16 5.47
CA GLU A 126 4.74 13.12 6.12
C GLU A 126 4.81 12.78 7.61
N PRO A 127 6.03 12.65 8.18
CA PRO A 127 6.15 12.33 9.58
C PRO A 127 5.48 13.45 10.35
N ALA A 128 4.37 13.12 11.04
CA ALA A 128 3.61 14.06 11.85
C ALA A 128 4.61 14.92 12.66
N SER A 129 4.44 16.24 12.64
CA SER A 129 5.39 17.14 13.30
C SER A 129 5.45 16.81 14.80
N ALA A 130 6.54 17.20 15.47
CA ALA A 130 6.65 16.98 16.91
C ALA A 130 5.47 17.60 17.69
N GLU A 131 4.96 18.74 17.22
CA GLU A 131 3.76 19.41 17.76
C GLU A 131 2.50 18.58 17.53
N GLU A 132 2.31 18.07 16.32
CA GLU A 132 1.11 17.30 15.97
C GLU A 132 1.05 15.94 16.71
N ARG A 133 2.21 15.32 16.97
CA ARG A 133 2.30 14.14 17.84
C ARG A 133 1.98 14.49 19.29
N ALA A 134 2.51 15.61 19.79
CA ALA A 134 2.26 16.06 21.15
C ALA A 134 0.77 16.39 21.38
N GLU A 135 0.10 16.98 20.39
CA GLU A 135 -1.33 17.27 20.44
C GLU A 135 -2.19 15.99 20.41
N ARG A 136 -1.84 15.02 19.55
CA ARG A 136 -2.53 13.72 19.56
C ARG A 136 -2.35 12.98 20.88
N GLU A 137 -1.16 13.01 21.46
CA GLU A 137 -0.89 12.41 22.76
C GLU A 137 -1.63 13.12 23.90
N SER A 138 -1.67 14.46 23.90
CA SER A 138 -2.38 15.23 24.93
C SER A 138 -3.88 15.01 24.85
N ALA A 139 -4.46 15.02 23.65
CA ALA A 139 -5.88 14.73 23.43
C ALA A 139 -6.24 13.28 23.84
N ALA A 140 -5.37 12.31 23.56
CA ALA A 140 -5.58 10.92 23.98
C ALA A 140 -5.52 10.78 25.51
N ARG A 141 -4.57 11.46 26.17
CA ARG A 141 -4.46 11.49 27.64
C ARG A 141 -5.67 12.18 28.28
N GLU A 142 -6.11 13.31 27.74
CA GLU A 142 -7.29 14.03 28.24
C GLU A 142 -8.56 13.16 28.12
N LYS A 143 -8.76 12.51 26.96
CA LYS A 143 -9.90 11.62 26.74
C LYS A 143 -9.89 10.44 27.72
N MET A 144 -8.71 9.87 28.00
CA MET A 144 -8.54 8.79 28.97
C MET A 144 -8.87 9.25 30.40
N LEU A 145 -8.38 10.42 30.80
CA LEU A 145 -8.65 10.99 32.13
C LEU A 145 -10.14 11.29 32.32
N ARG A 146 -10.77 11.88 31.31
CA ARG A 146 -12.21 12.18 31.32
C ARG A 146 -13.06 10.91 31.41
N GLU A 147 -12.62 9.82 30.77
CA GLU A 147 -13.29 8.52 30.89
C GLU A 147 -13.12 7.91 32.28
N LEU A 148 -11.92 8.01 32.90
CA LEU A 148 -11.66 7.57 34.26
C LEU A 148 -12.51 8.31 35.29
N GLU A 149 -12.65 9.62 35.17
CA GLU A 149 -13.52 10.42 36.03
C GLU A 149 -14.99 10.02 35.88
N ARG A 150 -15.45 9.81 34.63
CA ARG A 150 -16.81 9.33 34.37
C ARG A 150 -17.06 7.96 35.01
N ARG A 151 -16.05 7.07 35.03
CA ARG A 151 -16.14 5.76 35.71
C ARG A 151 -16.21 5.91 37.23
N ARG A 152 -15.39 6.80 37.83
CA ARG A 152 -15.40 7.07 39.28
C ARG A 152 -16.73 7.67 39.75
N GLN A 153 -17.33 8.57 38.98
CA GLN A 153 -18.63 9.16 39.31
C GLN A 153 -19.76 8.12 39.30
N ARG A 154 -19.75 7.16 38.37
CA ARG A 154 -20.71 6.06 38.36
C ARG A 154 -20.58 5.19 39.62
N GLN A 155 -19.36 4.80 39.97
CA GLN A 155 -19.08 3.99 41.17
C GLN A 155 -19.43 4.66 42.50
N ARG A 156 -19.55 6.00 42.53
CA ARG A 156 -19.88 6.76 43.74
C ARG A 156 -21.38 7.03 43.88
N ASN A 157 -22.13 6.90 42.80
CA ASN A 157 -23.57 7.09 42.75
C ASN A 157 -24.36 5.77 42.86
N ASP A 158 -23.68 4.63 42.72
CA ASP A 158 -24.16 3.28 43.05
C ASP A 158 -23.91 2.97 44.54
#